data_AF-N9MRA0-F1
#
_entry.id   AF-N9MRA0-F1
#
_cell.length_a   1.000
_cell.length_b   1.000
_cell.length_c   1.000
_cell.angle_alpha   90.00
_cell.angle_beta   90.00
_cell.angle_gamma   90.00
#
_symmetry.space_group_name_H-M   'P 1'
#
loop_
_entity.id
_entity.type
_entity.pdbx_description
1 polymer ?
#
loop_
_entity_poly.entity_id
_entity_poly.type
_entity_poly.pdbx_seq_one_letter_code
_entity_poly.pdbx_strand_id
1 'polypeptide(L)'
;MIVQAGQSEDGRELAAKYAEVIFTAQQSLADARAFYRDVKGRLAKYGRHPDDLKVMPGVSVFVAALLHKPSLERLFSPIISI
;
A
#
# COMPACT_ATOMS: atom_id res chain seq x y z
N MET A 1 -15.60 3.10 -7.61
CA MET A 1 -14.30 3.12 -6.92
C MET A 1 -14.45 2.84 -5.44
N ILE A 2 -14.26 1.58 -5.06
CA ILE A 2 -14.12 1.12 -3.68
C ILE A 2 -12.63 1.06 -3.32
N VAL A 3 -12.25 1.79 -2.27
CA VAL A 3 -10.89 1.80 -1.73
C VAL A 3 -10.88 1.10 -0.37
N GLN A 4 -9.89 0.25 -0.14
CA GLN A 4 -9.69 -0.50 1.10
C GLN A 4 -8.28 -0.22 1.65
N ALA A 5 -8.10 -0.17 2.97
CA ALA A 5 -6.78 0.00 3.61
C ALA A 5 -6.41 -1.07 4.67
N GLY A 6 -7.29 -2.02 4.98
CA GLY A 6 -7.03 -3.09 5.95
C GLY A 6 -6.00 -4.10 5.48
N GLN A 7 -4.90 -4.24 6.22
CA GLN A 7 -3.75 -5.09 5.89
C GLN A 7 -3.76 -6.47 6.55
N SER A 8 -4.76 -6.75 7.40
CA SER A 8 -4.98 -8.07 7.98
C SER A 8 -5.38 -9.09 6.91
N GLU A 9 -5.34 -10.38 7.26
CA GLU A 9 -5.80 -11.47 6.39
C GLU A 9 -7.22 -11.22 5.86
N ASP A 10 -8.17 -10.95 6.77
CA ASP A 10 -9.56 -10.64 6.42
C ASP A 10 -9.68 -9.35 5.60
N GLY A 11 -8.83 -8.35 5.89
CA GLY A 11 -8.77 -7.12 5.12
C GLY A 11 -8.38 -7.37 3.67
N ARG A 12 -7.30 -8.12 3.45
CA ARG A 12 -6.83 -8.48 2.11
C ARG A 12 -7.86 -9.32 1.36
N GLU A 13 -8.57 -10.20 2.07
CA GLU A 13 -9.65 -10.99 1.50
C GLU A 13 -10.84 -10.12 1.06
N LEU A 14 -11.24 -9.15 1.88
CA LEU A 14 -12.28 -8.18 1.55
C LEU A 14 -11.89 -7.32 0.34
N ALA A 15 -10.63 -6.91 0.26
CA ALA A 15 -10.11 -6.14 -0.87
C ALA A 15 -10.10 -6.97 -2.17
N ALA A 16 -9.66 -8.22 -2.10
CA ALA A 16 -9.71 -9.13 -3.23
C ALA A 16 -11.14 -9.32 -3.73
N LYS A 17 -12.13 -9.37 -2.84
CA LYS A 17 -13.54 -9.55 -3.21
C LYS A 17 -14.18 -8.30 -3.83
N TYR A 18 -13.92 -7.11 -3.29
CA TYR A 18 -14.73 -5.93 -3.65
C TYR A 18 -13.93 -4.69 -4.08
N ALA A 19 -12.67 -4.55 -3.71
CA ALA A 19 -11.95 -3.29 -3.88
C ALA A 19 -11.41 -3.11 -5.30
N GLU A 20 -11.42 -1.87 -5.78
CA GLU A 20 -10.74 -1.44 -7.02
C GLU A 20 -9.32 -0.91 -6.69
N VAL A 21 -9.10 -0.44 -5.46
CA VAL A 21 -7.78 0.00 -4.97
C VAL A 21 -7.57 -0.50 -3.53
N ILE A 22 -6.37 -0.98 -3.22
CA ILE A 22 -5.90 -1.21 -1.84
C ILE A 22 -4.72 -0.29 -1.51
N PHE A 23 -4.86 0.49 -0.44
CA PHE A 23 -3.78 1.31 0.11
C PHE A 23 -2.88 0.48 1.01
N THR A 24 -1.57 0.70 0.94
CA THR A 24 -0.59 -0.16 1.60
C THR A 24 0.65 0.58 2.10
N ALA A 25 1.34 0.03 3.10
CA ALA A 25 2.39 0.72 3.85
C ALA A 25 3.70 -0.08 4.03
N GLN A 26 3.99 -1.05 3.15
CA GLN A 26 5.22 -1.84 3.25
C GLN A 26 6.46 -0.95 3.10
N GLN A 27 7.36 -1.04 4.08
CA GLN A 27 8.57 -0.22 4.17
C GLN A 27 9.76 -0.80 3.39
N SER A 28 9.68 -2.06 2.98
CA SER A 28 10.70 -2.72 2.17
C SER A 28 10.12 -3.20 0.84
N LEU A 29 10.96 -3.21 -0.20
CA LEU A 29 10.58 -3.73 -1.51
C LEU A 29 10.27 -5.24 -1.46
N ALA A 30 10.93 -5.98 -0.56
CA ALA A 30 10.65 -7.41 -0.37
C ALA A 30 9.22 -7.64 0.14
N ASP A 31 8.83 -6.90 1.18
CA ASP A 31 7.49 -6.98 1.76
C ASP A 31 6.44 -6.48 0.79
N ALA A 32 6.71 -5.39 0.07
CA ALA A 32 5.81 -4.84 -0.94
C ALA A 32 5.52 -5.86 -2.06
N ARG A 33 6.54 -6.59 -2.53
CA ARG A 33 6.36 -7.66 -3.53
C ARG A 33 5.60 -8.86 -2.96
N ALA A 34 5.85 -9.22 -1.71
CA ALA A 34 5.12 -10.30 -1.04
C ALA A 34 3.63 -9.95 -0.92
N PHE A 35 3.33 -8.74 -0.44
CA PHE A 35 1.97 -8.22 -0.34
C PHE A 35 1.28 -8.14 -1.71
N TYR A 36 1.97 -7.63 -2.73
CA TYR A 36 1.43 -7.55 -4.10
C TYR A 36 1.01 -8.93 -4.62
N ARG A 37 1.89 -9.95 -4.49
CA ARG A 37 1.58 -11.31 -4.93
C ARG A 37 0.40 -11.91 -4.17
N ASP A 38 0.35 -11.69 -2.85
CA ASP A 38 -0.72 -12.17 -1.98
C ASP A 38 -2.08 -11.61 -2.41
N VAL A 39 -2.24 -10.28 -2.43
CA VAL A 39 -3.55 -9.68 -2.76
C VAL A 39 -3.97 -9.98 -4.19
N LYS A 40 -3.04 -10.01 -5.16
CA LYS A 40 -3.33 -10.35 -6.55
C LYS A 40 -3.74 -11.81 -6.73
N GLY A 41 -3.09 -12.73 -6.01
CA GLY A 41 -3.39 -14.16 -6.07
C GLY A 41 -4.79 -14.50 -5.56
N ARG A 42 -5.34 -13.71 -4.64
CA ARG A 42 -6.69 -13.92 -4.08
C ARG A 42 -7.83 -13.60 -5.04
N LEU A 43 -7.62 -12.73 -6.04
CA LEU A 43 -8.70 -12.25 -6.92
C LEU A 43 -9.39 -13.37 -7.69
N ALA A 44 -8.64 -14.40 -8.10
CA ALA A 44 -9.18 -15.52 -8.87
C ALA A 44 -10.30 -16.27 -8.13
N LYS A 45 -10.25 -16.34 -6.79
CA LYS A 45 -11.30 -16.92 -5.94
C LYS A 45 -12.66 -16.24 -6.14
N TYR A 46 -12.65 -14.99 -6.58
CA TYR A 46 -13.82 -14.15 -6.79
C TYR A 46 -14.14 -13.92 -8.27
N GLY A 47 -13.49 -14.66 -9.18
CA GLY A 47 -13.68 -14.50 -10.62
C GLY A 47 -13.17 -13.17 -11.18
N ARG A 48 -12.26 -12.50 -10.47
CA ARG A 48 -11.72 -11.19 -10.84
C ARG A 48 -10.36 -11.31 -11.52
N HIS A 49 -10.08 -10.41 -12.46
CA HIS A 49 -8.80 -10.32 -13.14
C HIS A 49 -7.78 -9.59 -12.24
N PRO A 50 -6.49 -9.99 -12.20
CA PRO A 50 -5.47 -9.31 -11.41
C PRO A 50 -5.44 -7.79 -11.59
N ASP A 51 -5.78 -7.27 -12.77
CA ASP A 51 -5.77 -5.83 -13.04
C ASP A 51 -6.96 -5.05 -12.45
N ASP A 52 -7.98 -5.74 -11.95
CA ASP A 52 -9.18 -5.14 -11.34
C ASP A 52 -8.91 -4.54 -9.95
N LEU A 53 -7.77 -4.87 -9.33
CA LEU A 53 -7.33 -4.29 -8.06
C LEU A 53 -6.00 -3.56 -8.25
N LYS A 54 -5.97 -2.24 -8.06
CA LYS A 54 -4.72 -1.46 -8.01
C LYS A 54 -4.13 -1.49 -6.60
N VAL A 55 -2.81 -1.60 -6.50
CA VAL A 55 -2.08 -1.55 -5.24
C VAL A 55 -1.41 -0.19 -5.14
N MET A 56 -1.75 0.58 -4.12
CA MET A 56 -1.33 1.97 -3.97
C MET A 56 -0.48 2.12 -2.70
N PRO A 57 0.86 2.17 -2.80
CA PRO A 57 1.71 2.41 -1.65
C PRO A 57 1.60 3.86 -1.17
N GLY A 58 1.59 4.05 0.15
CA GLY A 58 1.78 5.36 0.76
C GLY A 58 3.22 5.83 0.60
N VAL A 59 3.42 7.03 0.06
CA VAL A 59 4.75 7.63 -0.12
C VAL A 59 4.73 9.05 0.43
N SER A 60 5.74 9.40 1.23
CA SER A 60 6.02 10.78 1.63
C SER A 60 7.24 11.26 0.85
N VAL A 61 7.07 12.28 0.02
CA VAL A 61 8.12 12.81 -0.87
C VAL A 61 8.55 14.19 -0.37
N PHE A 62 9.84 14.37 -0.11
CA PHE A 62 10.44 15.65 0.24
C PHE A 62 11.39 16.08 -0.87
N VAL A 63 11.20 17.29 -1.40
CA VAL A 63 12.03 17.86 -2.48
C VAL A 63 12.71 19.14 -1.97
N ALA A 64 14.02 19.28 -2.18
CA ALA A 64 14.79 20.46 -1.77
C ALA A 64 15.80 20.87 -2.85
N ALA A 65 15.98 22.19 -3.04
CA ALA A 65 16.92 22.75 -4.01
C ALA A 65 18.40 22.54 -3.61
N LEU A 66 18.69 22.33 -2.32
CA LEU A 66 20.00 21.98 -1.79
C LEU A 66 19.84 21.24 -0.44
N LEU A 67 20.70 20.27 -0.15
CA LEU A 67 20.71 19.54 1.14
C LEU A 67 21.17 20.48 2.28
N HIS A 68 20.24 21.18 2.93
CA HIS A 68 20.50 21.81 4.22
C HIS A 68 20.02 20.87 5.34
N LYS A 69 20.97 20.22 6.01
CA LYS A 69 20.76 19.07 6.90
C LYS A 69 20.03 19.27 8.25
N PRO A 70 19.76 20.45 8.86
CA PRO A 70 19.41 20.45 10.28
C PRO A 70 17.94 20.14 10.65
N SER A 71 16.99 20.06 9.70
CA SER A 71 15.54 20.01 10.04
C SER A 71 14.80 18.71 9.66
N LEU A 72 15.47 17.72 9.07
CA LEU A 72 14.79 16.53 8.55
C LEU A 72 14.28 15.58 9.64
N GLU A 73 14.90 15.56 10.82
CA GLU A 73 14.52 14.64 11.91
C GLU A 73 13.08 14.82 12.41
N ARG A 74 12.50 16.03 12.26
CA ARG A 74 11.10 16.31 12.63
C ARG A 74 10.07 15.89 11.56
N LEU A 75 10.51 15.64 10.33
CA LEU A 75 9.62 15.26 9.21
C LEU A 75 9.42 13.75 9.08
N PHE A 76 10.24 12.94 9.77
CA PHE A 76 10.21 11.47 9.70
C PHE A 76 9.35 10.79 10.78
N SER A 77 8.42 11.51 11.41
CA SER A 77 7.38 10.86 12.23
C SER A 77 6.54 9.95 11.32
N PRO A 78 6.15 8.72 11.75
CA PRO A 78 5.47 7.80 10.86
C PRO A 78 4.09 8.34 10.49
N ILE A 79 3.95 8.80 9.25
CA ILE A 79 2.69 9.33 8.69
C ILE A 79 1.62 8.24 8.52
N ILE A 80 1.89 6.98 8.89
CA ILE A 80 0.94 5.89 8.77
C ILE A 80 0.89 5.09 10.09
N SER A 81 0.40 5.73 11.15
CA SER A 81 -0.22 5.05 12.29
C SER A 81 -1.73 5.26 12.18
N ILE A 82 -2.40 4.42 11.41
CA ILE A 82 -3.86 4.21 11.45
C ILE A 82 -4.09 2.71 11.37
#